data_AF-A0A2A8DDN1-F1
#
_entry.id   AF-A0A2A8DDN1-F1
#
_cell.length_a   1.000
_cell.length_b   1.000
_cell.length_c   1.000
_cell.angle_alpha   90.00
_cell.angle_beta   90.00
_cell.angle_gamma   90.00
#
_symmetry.space_group_name_H-M   'P 1'
#
loop_
_entity.id
_entity.type
_entity.pdbx_description
1 polymer ?
#
loop_
_entity_poly.entity_id
_entity_poly.type
_entity_poly.pdbx_seq_one_letter_code
_entity_poly.pdbx_strand_id
1 'polypeptide(L)'
;MTYEDFIKEAGLARENFRWAWAFCNEVDGPITEPELADKLLDLVLEGKKSATASAVAEYGEDEPFPSVDGKFDILLDGKGQPRAAITTSKVYVRNFFDVSAEHAFKEGEGDQSLDYWRKVHQDFWSDLKVYSPNMEVLCEEFEVLYQN
;
A
#
# COMPACT_ATOMS: atom_id res chain seq x y z
N MET A 1 11.21 17.79 3.34
CA MET A 1 12.50 17.07 3.17
C MET A 1 12.52 16.45 1.78
N THR A 2 13.67 16.35 1.09
CA THR A 2 13.70 15.68 -0.22
C THR A 2 13.76 14.15 -0.06
N TYR A 3 13.40 13.39 -1.09
CA TYR A 3 13.55 11.92 -1.06
C TYR A 3 15.03 11.50 -0.96
N GLU A 4 15.95 12.25 -1.59
CA GLU A 4 17.39 12.01 -1.46
C GLU A 4 17.87 12.16 -0.01
N ASP A 5 17.40 13.20 0.69
CA ASP A 5 17.74 13.40 2.10
C ASP A 5 17.19 12.27 2.97
N PHE A 6 15.94 11.86 2.74
CA PHE A 6 15.30 10.76 3.46
C PHE A 6 16.00 9.42 3.24
N ILE A 7 16.34 9.08 1.98
CA ILE A 7 17.06 7.85 1.63
C ILE A 7 18.44 7.83 2.31
N LYS A 8 19.13 8.97 2.32
CA LYS A 8 20.42 9.12 2.98
C LYS A 8 20.30 8.97 4.51
N GLU A 9 19.27 9.56 5.11
CA GLU A 9 18.97 9.43 6.55
C GLU A 9 18.67 7.98 6.92
N ALA A 10 17.90 7.28 6.10
CA ALA A 10 17.57 5.86 6.25
C ALA A 10 18.77 4.92 6.05
N GLY A 11 19.88 5.41 5.51
CA GLY A 11 21.04 4.58 5.15
C GLY A 11 20.76 3.60 4.00
N LEU A 12 19.78 3.91 3.14
CA LEU A 12 19.37 3.06 2.02
C LEU A 12 20.10 3.44 0.73
N ALA A 13 20.24 2.47 -0.17
CA ALA A 13 20.91 2.65 -1.44
C ALA A 13 19.96 3.29 -2.48
N ARG A 14 20.33 4.45 -3.03
CA ARG A 14 19.47 5.23 -3.93
C ARG A 14 19.06 4.47 -5.19
N GLU A 15 19.90 3.57 -5.68
CA GLU A 15 19.64 2.69 -6.83
C GLU A 15 18.49 1.69 -6.58
N ASN A 16 18.14 1.44 -5.32
CA ASN A 16 17.05 0.54 -4.93
C ASN A 16 15.73 1.27 -4.68
N PHE A 17 15.69 2.61 -4.77
CA PHE A 17 14.45 3.38 -4.67
C PHE A 17 13.61 3.24 -5.96
N ARG A 18 12.33 2.87 -5.84
CA ARG A 18 11.39 2.82 -6.99
C ARG A 18 10.48 4.06 -7.03
N TRP A 19 9.57 4.16 -6.07
CA TRP A 19 8.47 5.13 -6.09
C TRP A 19 8.20 5.73 -4.73
N ALA A 20 7.56 6.90 -4.72
CA ALA A 20 7.00 7.51 -3.53
C ALA A 20 5.50 7.71 -3.71
N TRP A 21 4.70 7.27 -2.74
CA TRP A 21 3.25 7.28 -2.85
C TRP A 21 2.58 7.36 -1.48
N ALA A 22 1.33 7.84 -1.47
CA ALA A 22 0.47 7.89 -0.31
C ALA A 22 -0.65 6.85 -0.48
N PHE A 23 -1.06 6.18 0.60
CA PHE A 23 -2.17 5.22 0.52
C PHE A 23 -3.43 5.85 -0.07
N CYS A 24 -4.18 5.07 -0.87
CA CYS A 24 -5.39 5.50 -1.57
C CYS A 24 -5.19 6.65 -2.59
N ASN A 25 -3.95 6.87 -3.05
CA ASN A 25 -3.62 7.87 -4.07
C ASN A 25 -2.74 7.24 -5.16
N GLU A 26 -2.77 7.79 -6.37
CA GLU A 26 -1.92 7.34 -7.47
C GLU A 26 -0.43 7.63 -7.19
N VAL A 27 0.46 6.76 -7.70
CA VAL A 27 1.91 6.99 -7.67
C VAL A 27 2.24 8.26 -8.46
N ASP A 28 3.06 9.14 -7.87
CA ASP A 28 3.42 10.46 -8.43
C ASP A 28 2.22 11.39 -8.75
N GLY A 29 1.00 11.02 -8.32
CA GLY A 29 -0.22 11.80 -8.47
C GLY A 29 -0.42 12.83 -7.35
N PRO A 30 -1.39 13.76 -7.50
CA PRO A 30 -1.79 14.62 -6.40
C PRO A 30 -2.41 13.80 -5.27
N ILE A 31 -2.11 14.16 -4.03
CA ILE A 31 -2.81 13.59 -2.87
C ILE A 31 -4.20 14.22 -2.78
N THR A 32 -5.22 13.41 -3.06
CA THR A 32 -6.64 13.80 -3.03
C THR A 32 -7.32 13.36 -1.74
N GLU A 33 -6.78 12.35 -1.04
CA GLU A 33 -7.32 11.80 0.21
C GLU A 33 -6.32 11.92 1.38
N PRO A 34 -5.94 13.15 1.79
CA PRO A 34 -4.83 13.36 2.73
C PRO A 34 -5.09 12.79 4.13
N GLU A 35 -6.32 12.90 4.64
CA GLU A 35 -6.68 12.39 5.97
C GLU A 35 -6.67 10.85 6.02
N LEU A 36 -7.08 10.21 4.93
CA LEU A 36 -7.05 8.76 4.81
C LEU A 36 -5.60 8.26 4.66
N ALA A 37 -4.80 8.95 3.85
CA ALA A 37 -3.37 8.66 3.71
C ALA A 37 -2.65 8.71 5.07
N ASP A 38 -2.84 9.79 5.84
CA ASP A 38 -2.27 9.93 7.19
C ASP A 38 -2.70 8.79 8.11
N LYS A 39 -4.00 8.48 8.15
CA LYS A 39 -4.55 7.41 8.99
C LYS A 39 -3.95 6.04 8.67
N LEU A 40 -3.79 5.71 7.39
CA LEU A 40 -3.24 4.42 6.97
C LEU A 40 -1.73 4.34 7.17
N LEU A 41 -1.03 5.44 6.97
CA LEU A 41 0.39 5.55 7.28
C LEU A 41 0.66 5.39 8.78
N ASP A 42 -0.15 6.00 9.65
CA ASP A 42 0.00 5.86 11.10
C ASP A 42 -0.08 4.39 11.53
N LEU A 43 -0.92 3.57 10.88
CA LEU A 43 -0.97 2.12 11.14
C LEU A 43 0.34 1.42 10.76
N VAL A 44 1.02 1.86 9.70
CA VAL A 44 2.35 1.35 9.34
C VAL A 44 3.38 1.75 10.39
N LEU A 45 3.38 3.02 10.80
CA LEU A 45 4.32 3.56 11.77
C LEU A 45 4.17 2.92 13.17
N GLU A 46 2.93 2.54 13.53
CA GLU A 46 2.61 1.79 14.74
C GLU A 46 2.93 0.28 14.64
N GLY A 47 3.34 -0.21 13.46
CA GLY A 47 3.63 -1.62 13.21
C GLY A 47 2.39 -2.52 13.11
N LYS A 48 1.21 -1.94 12.88
CA LYS A 48 -0.07 -2.67 12.73
C LYS A 48 -0.37 -3.03 11.28
N LYS A 49 0.00 -2.16 10.33
CA LYS A 49 -0.19 -2.37 8.89
C LYS A 49 1.11 -2.82 8.24
N SER A 50 1.10 -4.02 7.68
CA SER A 50 2.22 -4.64 6.94
C SER A 50 1.74 -5.28 5.63
N ALA A 51 0.55 -4.93 5.18
CA ALA A 51 -0.04 -5.41 3.94
C ALA A 51 -0.92 -4.32 3.30
N THR A 52 -1.08 -4.43 1.98
CA THR A 52 -1.97 -3.59 1.18
C THR A 52 -2.56 -4.42 0.04
N ALA A 53 -3.65 -3.93 -0.55
CA ALA A 53 -4.31 -4.56 -1.68
C ALA A 53 -4.66 -3.55 -2.78
N SER A 54 -4.66 -4.03 -4.02
CA SER A 54 -5.14 -3.32 -5.21
C SER A 54 -6.00 -4.25 -6.05
N ALA A 55 -6.92 -3.70 -6.84
CA ALA A 55 -7.64 -4.48 -7.83
C ALA A 55 -6.71 -4.74 -9.01
N VAL A 56 -6.69 -5.97 -9.52
CA VAL A 56 -5.92 -6.29 -10.74
C VAL A 56 -6.36 -5.43 -11.93
N ALA A 57 -7.63 -5.02 -11.95
CA ALA A 57 -8.19 -4.14 -12.99
C ALA A 57 -7.66 -2.70 -12.97
N GLU A 58 -6.95 -2.28 -11.91
CA GLU A 58 -6.28 -0.98 -11.84
C GLU A 58 -5.00 -0.94 -12.70
N TYR A 59 -4.40 -2.11 -12.99
CA TYR A 59 -3.18 -2.22 -13.78
C TYR A 59 -3.48 -2.24 -15.28
N GLY A 60 -2.75 -1.45 -16.06
CA GLY A 60 -2.80 -1.51 -17.51
C GLY A 60 -2.24 -2.81 -18.08
N GLU A 61 -2.55 -3.15 -19.34
CA GLU A 61 -2.07 -4.38 -20.01
C GLU A 61 -0.53 -4.52 -20.00
N ASP A 62 0.19 -3.39 -20.03
CA ASP A 62 1.65 -3.32 -20.05
C ASP A 62 2.26 -2.94 -18.68
N GLU A 63 1.43 -2.75 -17.65
CA GLU A 63 1.91 -2.37 -16.33
C GLU A 63 2.23 -3.62 -15.49
N PRO A 64 3.50 -3.82 -15.10
CA PRO A 64 3.87 -4.99 -14.31
C PRO A 64 3.29 -4.87 -12.90
N PHE A 65 2.82 -5.99 -12.36
CA PHE A 65 2.53 -6.06 -10.93
C PHE A 65 3.80 -5.79 -10.10
N PRO A 66 3.64 -5.24 -8.89
CA PRO A 66 4.64 -5.29 -7.84
C PRO A 66 5.31 -6.67 -7.73
N SER A 67 6.60 -6.66 -7.40
CA SER A 67 7.39 -7.89 -7.27
C SER A 67 8.34 -7.81 -6.07
N VAL A 68 8.73 -8.98 -5.57
CA VAL A 68 9.74 -9.14 -4.52
C VAL A 68 11.12 -9.07 -5.17
N ASP A 69 11.61 -7.85 -5.38
CA ASP A 69 12.88 -7.56 -6.07
C ASP A 69 13.95 -6.95 -5.15
N GLY A 70 13.64 -6.80 -3.86
CA GLY A 70 14.54 -6.20 -2.86
C GLY A 70 14.67 -4.68 -2.94
N LYS A 71 13.91 -4.03 -3.84
CA LYS A 71 13.81 -2.58 -3.90
C LYS A 71 12.82 -2.06 -2.86
N PHE A 72 12.79 -0.74 -2.69
CA PHE A 72 11.93 -0.11 -1.71
C PHE A 72 11.15 1.07 -2.29
N ASP A 73 10.00 1.31 -1.68
CA ASP A 73 9.14 2.45 -1.92
C ASP A 73 9.13 3.35 -0.68
N ILE A 74 8.82 4.62 -0.89
CA ILE A 74 8.64 5.60 0.20
C ILE A 74 7.16 5.87 0.39
N LEU A 75 6.68 5.69 1.61
CA LEU A 75 5.33 6.08 2.00
C LEU A 75 5.31 7.55 2.40
N LEU A 76 4.36 8.28 1.82
CA LEU A 76 4.13 9.70 2.04
C LEU A 76 2.96 9.92 3.00
N ASP A 77 3.05 10.98 3.80
CA ASP A 77 1.91 11.52 4.54
C ASP A 77 0.97 12.31 3.61
N GLY A 78 -0.18 12.75 4.14
CA GLY A 78 -1.19 13.53 3.42
C GLY A 78 -0.69 14.91 2.93
N LYS A 79 0.51 15.33 3.34
CA LYS A 79 1.18 16.56 2.88
C LYS A 79 2.33 16.25 1.90
N GLY A 80 2.45 15.00 1.46
CA GLY A 80 3.50 14.55 0.54
C GLY A 80 4.89 14.50 1.18
N GLN A 81 4.99 14.45 2.51
CA GLN A 81 6.28 14.28 3.17
C GLN A 81 6.60 12.79 3.34
N PRO A 82 7.85 12.38 3.08
CA PRO A 82 8.27 10.98 3.27
C PRO A 82 8.36 10.63 4.75
N ARG A 83 7.79 9.48 5.12
CA ARG A 83 7.68 9.04 6.53
C ARG A 83 8.14 7.61 6.79
N ALA A 84 8.04 6.73 5.79
CA ALA A 84 8.53 5.35 5.91
C ALA A 84 9.12 4.86 4.58
N ALA A 85 10.12 3.98 4.65
CA ALA A 85 10.58 3.18 3.53
C ALA A 85 10.13 1.73 3.73
N ILE A 86 9.52 1.13 2.72
CA ILE A 86 9.03 -0.26 2.77
C ILE A 86 9.60 -1.09 1.63
N THR A 87 9.77 -2.39 1.84
CA THR A 87 10.08 -3.35 0.78
C THR A 87 9.01 -4.43 0.71
N THR A 88 8.56 -4.75 -0.51
CA THR A 88 7.59 -5.82 -0.74
C THR A 88 8.23 -7.17 -0.41
N SER A 89 7.65 -7.89 0.55
CA SER A 89 8.14 -9.21 0.99
C SER A 89 7.36 -10.36 0.37
N LYS A 90 6.13 -10.11 -0.09
CA LYS A 90 5.28 -11.12 -0.70
C LYS A 90 4.23 -10.48 -1.61
N VAL A 91 3.98 -11.11 -2.76
CA VAL A 91 2.93 -10.72 -3.70
C VAL A 91 2.14 -11.96 -4.12
N TYR A 92 0.82 -11.86 -4.14
CA TYR A 92 -0.04 -12.94 -4.62
C TYR A 92 -1.41 -12.42 -5.06
N VAL A 93 -2.07 -13.13 -5.96
CA VAL A 93 -3.43 -12.81 -6.43
C VAL A 93 -4.45 -13.77 -5.81
N ARG A 94 -5.60 -13.24 -5.41
CA ARG A 94 -6.77 -13.99 -4.94
C ARG A 94 -8.05 -13.40 -5.50
N ASN A 95 -9.11 -14.19 -5.61
CA ASN A 95 -10.44 -13.58 -5.73
C ASN A 95 -10.75 -12.79 -4.47
N PHE A 96 -11.53 -11.72 -4.59
CA PHE A 96 -11.95 -10.87 -3.49
C PHE A 96 -12.47 -11.65 -2.27
N PHE A 97 -13.33 -12.65 -2.47
CA PHE A 97 -13.85 -13.45 -1.36
C PHE A 97 -12.86 -14.47 -0.78
N ASP A 98 -11.79 -14.79 -1.51
CA ASP A 98 -10.73 -15.71 -1.10
C ASP A 98 -9.58 -15.01 -0.33
N VAL A 99 -9.63 -13.68 -0.19
CA VAL A 99 -8.71 -12.94 0.69
C VAL A 99 -8.87 -13.43 2.13
N SER A 100 -7.74 -13.77 2.76
CA SER A 100 -7.74 -14.41 4.06
C SER A 100 -7.93 -13.40 5.19
N ALA A 101 -8.46 -13.87 6.32
CA ALA A 101 -8.49 -13.09 7.55
C ALA A 101 -7.08 -12.69 8.04
N GLU A 102 -6.06 -13.50 7.71
CA GLU A 102 -4.66 -13.15 8.00
C GLU A 102 -4.21 -11.91 7.21
N HIS A 103 -4.56 -11.80 5.93
CA HIS A 103 -4.23 -10.63 5.12
C HIS A 103 -4.97 -9.39 5.63
N ALA A 104 -6.28 -9.51 5.90
CA ALA A 104 -7.07 -8.44 6.50
C ALA A 104 -6.51 -7.97 7.85
N PHE A 105 -6.03 -8.91 8.68
CA PHE A 105 -5.37 -8.57 9.94
C PHE A 105 -4.06 -7.80 9.72
N LYS A 106 -3.24 -8.22 8.75
CA LYS A 106 -2.00 -7.52 8.38
C LYS A 106 -2.24 -6.15 7.74
N GLU A 107 -3.39 -5.92 7.11
CA GLU A 107 -3.77 -4.58 6.65
C GLU A 107 -4.06 -3.64 7.82
N GLY A 108 -4.37 -4.17 9.01
CA GLY A 108 -4.36 -3.44 10.27
C GLY A 108 -5.51 -2.45 10.47
N GLU A 109 -6.42 -2.32 9.50
CA GLU A 109 -7.48 -1.33 9.49
C GLU A 109 -8.70 -1.70 10.35
N GLY A 110 -9.39 -0.68 10.87
CA GLY A 110 -10.63 -0.86 11.63
C GLY A 110 -10.44 -1.76 12.85
N ASP A 111 -11.23 -2.83 12.91
CA ASP A 111 -11.15 -3.87 13.95
C ASP A 111 -10.30 -5.09 13.54
N GLN A 112 -9.54 -4.95 12.44
CA GLN A 112 -8.67 -5.99 11.86
C GLN A 112 -9.42 -7.26 11.42
N SER A 113 -10.75 -7.18 11.27
CA SER A 113 -11.56 -8.28 10.80
C SER A 113 -11.63 -8.34 9.28
N LEU A 114 -11.82 -9.56 8.75
CA LEU A 114 -12.10 -9.77 7.33
C LEU A 114 -13.40 -9.11 6.87
N ASP A 115 -14.40 -9.01 7.74
CA ASP A 115 -15.67 -8.38 7.41
C ASP A 115 -15.53 -6.87 7.26
N TYR A 116 -14.74 -6.22 8.13
CA TYR A 116 -14.39 -4.81 7.98
C TYR A 116 -13.59 -4.59 6.69
N TRP A 117 -12.56 -5.41 6.45
CA TRP A 117 -11.74 -5.34 5.24
C TRP A 117 -12.57 -5.42 3.96
N ARG A 118 -13.46 -6.42 3.87
CA ARG A 118 -14.35 -6.59 2.70
C ARG A 118 -15.25 -5.38 2.50
N LYS A 119 -15.82 -4.84 3.59
CA LYS A 119 -16.70 -3.69 3.51
C LYS A 119 -15.98 -2.47 2.92
N VAL A 120 -14.84 -2.09 3.50
CA VAL A 120 -14.13 -0.87 3.07
C VAL A 120 -13.55 -0.99 1.67
N HIS A 121 -13.04 -2.18 1.30
CA HIS A 121 -12.52 -2.42 -0.04
C HIS A 121 -13.61 -2.49 -1.10
N GLN A 122 -14.77 -3.08 -0.78
CA GLN A 122 -15.93 -3.06 -1.66
C GLN A 122 -16.40 -1.62 -1.92
N ASP A 123 -16.50 -0.78 -0.88
CA ASP A 123 -16.89 0.62 -1.01
C ASP A 123 -15.87 1.37 -1.89
N PHE A 124 -14.57 1.24 -1.60
CA PHE A 124 -13.47 1.86 -2.35
C PHE A 124 -13.47 1.47 -3.84
N TRP A 125 -13.48 0.18 -4.16
CA TRP A 125 -13.48 -0.28 -5.55
C TRP A 125 -14.81 -0.03 -6.27
N SER A 126 -15.91 0.15 -5.54
CA SER A 126 -17.19 0.57 -6.14
C SER A 126 -17.13 2.01 -6.61
N ASP A 127 -16.50 2.90 -5.83
CA ASP A 127 -16.29 4.31 -6.21
C ASP A 127 -15.36 4.43 -7.43
N LEU A 128 -14.33 3.56 -7.50
CA LEU A 128 -13.46 3.42 -8.68
C LEU A 128 -14.14 2.69 -9.86
N LYS A 129 -15.35 2.16 -9.67
CA LYS A 129 -16.12 1.40 -10.68
C LYS A 129 -15.43 0.14 -11.21
N VAL A 130 -14.53 -0.43 -10.41
CA VAL A 130 -13.80 -1.67 -10.71
C VAL A 130 -14.27 -2.86 -9.85
N TYR A 131 -15.14 -2.61 -8.87
CA TYR A 131 -15.65 -3.67 -8.01
C TYR A 131 -16.46 -4.72 -8.77
N SER A 132 -16.15 -5.99 -8.50
CA SER A 132 -16.92 -7.15 -8.90
C SER A 132 -16.78 -8.24 -7.83
N PRO A 133 -17.83 -9.02 -7.52
CA PRO A 133 -17.74 -10.12 -6.55
C PRO A 133 -16.69 -11.18 -6.92
N ASN A 134 -16.34 -11.29 -8.21
CA ASN A 134 -15.32 -12.21 -8.71
C ASN A 134 -14.05 -11.47 -9.18
N MET A 135 -13.84 -10.23 -8.74
CA MET A 135 -12.62 -9.51 -9.10
C MET A 135 -11.39 -10.17 -8.48
N GLU A 136 -10.29 -10.11 -9.22
CA GLU A 136 -8.98 -10.48 -8.72
C GLU A 136 -8.38 -9.30 -7.94
N VAL A 137 -7.89 -9.61 -6.76
CA VAL A 137 -7.21 -8.71 -5.84
C VAL A 137 -5.74 -9.09 -5.82
N LEU A 138 -4.88 -8.13 -6.12
CA LEU A 138 -3.45 -8.25 -5.90
C LEU A 138 -3.17 -7.88 -4.44
N CYS A 139 -2.69 -8.85 -3.68
CA CYS A 139 -2.31 -8.69 -2.28
C CYS A 139 -0.80 -8.55 -2.17
N GLU A 140 -0.36 -7.54 -1.43
CA GLU A 140 1.04 -7.32 -1.09
C GLU A 140 1.25 -7.38 0.42
N GLU A 141 2.30 -8.04 0.86
CA GLU A 141 2.86 -7.88 2.21
C GLU A 141 4.21 -7.16 2.09
N PHE A 142 4.52 -6.32 3.07
CA PHE A 142 5.74 -5.51 3.08
C PHE A 142 6.38 -5.45 4.46
N GLU A 143 7.66 -5.11 4.48
CA GLU A 143 8.46 -4.84 5.68
C GLU A 143 8.90 -3.38 5.71
N VAL A 144 8.85 -2.76 6.89
CA VAL A 144 9.38 -1.41 7.10
C VAL A 144 10.90 -1.47 7.25
N LEU A 145 11.61 -0.80 6.35
CA LEU A 145 13.07 -0.66 6.38
C LEU A 145 13.51 0.52 7.25
N TYR A 146 12.73 1.59 7.24
CA TYR A 146 13.00 2.83 7.96
C TYR A 146 11.72 3.61 8.20
N GLN A 147 11.63 4.36 9.30
CA GLN A 147 10.53 5.28 9.59
C GLN A 147 10.97 6.43 10.50
N ASN A 148 10.32 7.60 10.40
CA ASN A 148 10.62 8.79 11.21
C ASN A 148 9.38 9.57 11.71
#